data_AF-A0A3D3H1U7-F1
#
_entry.id   AF-A0A3D3H1U7-F1
#
_cell.length_a   1.000
_cell.length_b   1.000
_cell.length_c   1.000
_cell.angle_alpha   90.00
_cell.angle_beta   90.00
_cell.angle_gamma   90.00
#
_symmetry.space_group_name_H-M   'P 1'
#
loop_
_entity.id
_entity.type
_entity.pdbx_description
1 polymer ?
#
loop_
_entity_poly.entity_id
_entity_poly.type
_entity_poly.pdbx_seq_one_letter_code
_entity_poly.pdbx_strand_id
1 'polypeptide(L)'
;MAAAVVAVRRRLAIVGGALIVSAATIAVVLALGGGRYLFGFITDQTGRGLQIEAPVSAPYMWFAALDVLDSRVYYASDLLTFQVSGPGVNEVIAVMTPLLAASVLALLLLGLWGVRRGAPVVRLYPALAFALVLALIVVNKVGSPQYMTWIVAPIVLGLVIDRATWLRPAAFAIATGLLTQIVYPIFYNFLMTDHPAPGVVALLTVRNLALVVMFVWSVIHLVRVARNPESGAGRLASHKRPASVIERFPS
;
A
#
# COMPACT_ATOMS: atom_id res chain seq x y z
N MET A 1 -2.24 -2.62 11.57
CA MET A 1 -1.70 -2.99 12.91
C MET A 1 -0.37 -2.31 13.22
N ALA A 2 0.67 -2.45 12.40
CA ALA A 2 2.00 -1.85 12.68
C ALA A 2 1.95 -0.33 12.96
N ALA A 3 1.26 0.45 12.11
CA ALA A 3 1.06 1.88 12.34
C ALA A 3 0.35 2.19 13.69
N ALA A 4 -0.59 1.33 14.11
CA ALA A 4 -1.36 1.53 15.34
C ALA A 4 -0.51 1.21 16.57
N VAL A 5 0.32 0.17 16.50
CA VAL A 5 1.29 -0.18 17.57
C VAL A 5 2.31 0.93 17.77
N VAL A 6 2.75 1.58 16.68
CA VAL A 6 3.68 2.72 16.73
C VAL A 6 2.99 3.99 17.24
N ALA A 7 1.80 4.30 16.73
CA ALA A 7 1.18 5.60 16.95
C ALA A 7 0.31 5.69 18.22
N VAL A 8 -0.25 4.58 18.71
CA VAL A 8 -1.27 4.59 19.79
C VAL A 8 -0.68 4.23 21.14
N ARG A 9 -1.10 4.94 22.21
CA ARG A 9 -0.63 4.70 23.59
C ARG A 9 -1.03 3.32 24.15
N ARG A 10 -2.21 2.80 23.82
CA ARG A 10 -2.72 1.46 24.23
C ARG A 10 -2.22 0.30 23.35
N ARG A 11 -0.96 0.33 22.92
CA ARG A 11 -0.37 -0.70 22.02
C ARG A 11 -0.48 -2.15 22.55
N LEU A 12 -0.43 -2.35 23.87
CA LEU A 12 -0.50 -3.68 24.48
C LEU A 12 -1.88 -4.34 24.34
N ALA A 13 -2.97 -3.56 24.38
CA ALA A 13 -4.31 -4.10 24.16
C ALA A 13 -4.52 -4.56 22.71
N ILE A 14 -3.93 -3.83 21.75
CA ILE A 14 -3.96 -4.19 20.32
C ILE A 14 -3.17 -5.47 20.08
N VAL A 15 -1.96 -5.57 20.66
CA VAL A 15 -1.13 -6.78 20.57
C VAL A 15 -1.83 -7.97 21.24
N GLY A 16 -2.40 -7.79 22.43
CA GLY A 16 -3.15 -8.83 23.13
C GLY A 16 -4.35 -9.33 22.33
N GLY A 17 -5.15 -8.44 21.76
CA GLY A 17 -6.27 -8.81 20.89
C GLY A 17 -5.81 -9.59 19.65
N ALA A 18 -4.74 -9.15 18.99
CA ALA A 18 -4.18 -9.85 17.83
C ALA A 18 -3.65 -11.25 18.20
N LEU A 19 -3.00 -11.40 19.36
CA LEU A 19 -2.52 -12.68 19.85
C LEU A 19 -3.66 -13.66 20.14
N ILE A 20 -4.73 -13.20 20.80
CA ILE A 20 -5.90 -14.04 21.11
C ILE A 20 -6.55 -14.53 19.82
N VAL A 21 -6.81 -13.64 18.86
CA VAL A 21 -7.42 -14.02 17.57
C VAL A 21 -6.50 -14.96 16.79
N SER A 22 -5.19 -14.73 16.81
CA SER A 22 -4.21 -15.60 16.13
C SER A 22 -4.18 -16.99 16.76
N ALA A 23 -4.15 -17.08 18.09
CA ALA A 23 -4.16 -18.35 18.81
C ALA A 23 -5.46 -19.13 18.56
N ALA A 24 -6.61 -18.45 18.59
CA ALA A 24 -7.90 -19.07 18.27
C ALA A 24 -7.93 -19.62 16.83
N THR A 25 -7.42 -18.84 15.87
CA THR A 25 -7.32 -19.28 14.46
C THR A 25 -6.42 -20.51 14.31
N ILE A 26 -5.24 -20.50 14.95
CA ILE A 26 -4.31 -21.64 14.93
C ILE A 26 -4.97 -22.88 15.54
N ALA A 27 -5.67 -22.74 16.67
CA ALA A 27 -6.36 -23.85 17.32
C ALA A 27 -7.43 -24.48 16.40
N VAL A 28 -8.21 -23.67 15.68
CA VAL A 28 -9.20 -24.16 14.71
C VAL A 28 -8.51 -24.89 13.55
N VAL A 29 -7.44 -24.33 12.97
CA VAL A 29 -6.71 -24.97 11.86
C VAL A 29 -6.11 -26.31 12.29
N LEU A 30 -5.56 -26.40 13.51
CA LEU A 30 -5.06 -27.65 14.07
C LEU A 30 -6.18 -28.68 14.29
N ALA A 31 -7.32 -28.25 14.85
CA ALA A 31 -8.47 -29.13 15.07
C ALA A 31 -9.04 -29.70 13.76
N LEU A 32 -8.92 -28.96 12.65
CA LEU A 32 -9.33 -29.40 11.31
C LEU A 32 -8.23 -30.16 10.55
N GLY A 33 -7.10 -30.50 11.18
CA GLY A 33 -5.99 -31.25 10.56
C GLY A 33 -5.12 -30.45 9.59
N GLY A 34 -5.24 -29.12 9.58
CA GLY A 34 -4.50 -28.21 8.69
C GLY A 34 -3.09 -27.87 9.15
N GLY A 35 -2.55 -28.55 10.18
CA GLY A 35 -1.28 -28.20 10.82
C GLY A 35 -0.09 -28.07 9.86
N ARG A 36 -0.01 -28.94 8.86
CA ARG A 36 1.04 -28.90 7.81
C ARG A 36 1.04 -27.63 6.94
N TYR A 37 -0.07 -26.88 6.91
CA TYR A 37 -0.21 -25.65 6.13
C TYR A 37 0.01 -24.39 6.97
N LEU A 38 0.16 -24.50 8.29
CA LEU A 38 0.24 -23.35 9.21
C LEU A 38 1.37 -22.37 8.85
N PHE A 39 2.48 -22.87 8.34
CA PHE A 39 3.65 -22.07 7.99
C PHE A 39 3.99 -22.08 6.50
N GLY A 40 3.13 -22.69 5.65
CA GLY A 40 3.37 -22.78 4.20
C GLY A 40 3.52 -21.40 3.56
N PHE A 41 2.81 -20.40 4.08
CA PHE A 41 2.92 -19.02 3.63
C PHE A 41 4.33 -18.43 3.79
N ILE A 42 5.18 -18.93 4.71
CA ILE A 42 6.56 -18.45 4.91
C ILE A 42 7.44 -18.96 3.77
N THR A 43 7.33 -20.25 3.44
CA THR A 43 8.09 -20.87 2.34
C THR A 43 7.61 -20.38 0.97
N ASP A 44 6.32 -20.13 0.81
CA ASP A 44 5.73 -19.63 -0.45
C ASP A 44 6.21 -18.22 -0.82
N GLN A 45 6.68 -17.41 0.14
CA GLN A 45 7.26 -16.09 -0.17
C GLN A 45 8.57 -16.20 -0.95
N THR A 46 9.32 -17.28 -0.76
CA THR A 46 10.60 -17.50 -1.45
C THR A 46 10.37 -17.97 -2.89
N GLY A 47 9.35 -18.81 -3.14
CA GLY A 47 9.06 -19.37 -4.47
C GLY A 47 8.36 -18.41 -5.46
N ARG A 48 7.83 -17.28 -4.98
CA ARG A 48 7.10 -16.32 -5.83
C ARG A 48 8.01 -15.53 -6.75
N GLY A 49 7.72 -15.57 -8.06
CA GLY A 49 8.30 -14.65 -9.04
C GLY A 49 7.58 -13.30 -9.10
N LEU A 50 7.82 -12.57 -10.18
CA LEU A 50 7.25 -11.24 -10.40
C LEU A 50 5.85 -11.36 -11.01
N GLN A 51 4.81 -10.94 -10.30
CA GLN A 51 3.45 -10.96 -10.84
C GLN A 51 3.25 -9.84 -11.87
N ILE A 52 2.48 -10.10 -12.94
CA ILE A 52 2.32 -9.19 -14.08
C ILE A 52 1.87 -7.77 -13.68
N GLU A 53 1.14 -7.64 -12.57
CA GLU A 53 0.58 -6.37 -12.08
C GLU A 53 1.47 -5.60 -11.11
N ALA A 54 2.56 -6.20 -10.64
CA ALA A 54 3.48 -5.56 -9.70
C ALA A 54 4.24 -4.41 -10.40
N PRO A 55 4.47 -3.26 -9.74
CA PRO A 55 5.18 -2.15 -10.37
C PRO A 55 6.58 -2.50 -10.89
N VAL A 56 7.30 -3.38 -10.18
CA VAL A 56 8.62 -3.86 -10.61
C VAL A 56 8.57 -4.69 -11.90
N SER A 57 7.41 -5.27 -12.24
CA SER A 57 7.21 -6.09 -13.45
C SER A 57 7.02 -5.27 -14.72
N ALA A 58 6.80 -3.95 -14.61
CA ALA A 58 6.48 -3.10 -15.75
C ALA A 58 7.50 -3.19 -16.91
N PRO A 59 8.83 -3.20 -16.68
CA PRO A 59 9.80 -3.37 -17.76
C PRO A 59 9.64 -4.70 -18.51
N TYR A 60 9.45 -5.80 -17.76
CA TYR A 60 9.27 -7.14 -18.33
C TYR A 60 7.95 -7.28 -19.10
N MET A 61 6.88 -6.62 -18.63
CA MET A 61 5.62 -6.55 -19.38
C MET A 61 5.78 -5.84 -20.71
N TRP A 62 6.59 -4.77 -20.76
CA TRP A 62 6.93 -4.10 -22.03
C TRP A 62 7.80 -4.97 -22.92
N PHE A 63 8.79 -5.67 -22.36
CA PHE A 63 9.62 -6.59 -23.13
C PHE A 63 8.80 -7.71 -23.76
N ALA A 64 7.87 -8.31 -22.99
CA ALA A 64 6.93 -9.30 -23.49
C ALA A 64 5.98 -8.71 -24.56
N ALA A 65 5.44 -7.51 -24.34
CA ALA A 65 4.53 -6.87 -25.30
C ALA A 65 5.20 -6.46 -26.62
N LEU A 66 6.50 -6.17 -26.58
CA LEU A 66 7.31 -5.80 -27.75
C LEU A 66 8.04 -6.99 -28.37
N ASP A 67 7.88 -8.20 -27.80
CA ASP A 67 8.57 -9.42 -28.22
C ASP A 67 10.10 -9.27 -28.27
N VAL A 68 10.67 -8.67 -27.21
CA VAL A 68 12.11 -8.44 -27.07
C VAL A 68 12.67 -9.10 -25.81
N LEU A 69 13.98 -9.33 -25.81
CA LEU A 69 14.74 -9.78 -24.63
C LEU A 69 14.23 -11.10 -24.02
N ASP A 70 13.63 -11.98 -24.84
CA ASP A 70 13.10 -13.29 -24.43
C ASP A 70 12.18 -13.23 -23.19
N SER A 71 11.49 -12.12 -23.00
CA SER A 71 10.59 -11.91 -21.87
C SER A 71 9.20 -12.42 -22.21
N ARG A 72 8.56 -13.13 -21.26
CA ARG A 72 7.27 -13.78 -21.49
C ARG A 72 6.38 -13.66 -20.25
N VAL A 73 5.08 -13.63 -20.48
CA VAL A 73 4.07 -13.86 -19.45
C VAL A 73 3.82 -15.36 -19.37
N TYR A 74 3.81 -15.92 -18.16
CA TYR A 74 3.52 -17.33 -17.95
C TYR A 74 2.61 -17.54 -16.76
N TYR A 75 1.91 -18.67 -16.75
CA TYR A 75 1.05 -19.07 -15.65
C TYR A 75 1.81 -19.99 -14.68
N ALA A 76 1.98 -19.54 -13.44
CA ALA A 76 2.55 -20.32 -12.35
C ALA A 76 1.45 -21.15 -11.68
N SER A 77 1.39 -22.45 -11.96
CA SER A 77 0.30 -23.35 -11.54
C SER A 77 0.34 -23.72 -10.05
N ASP A 78 1.52 -23.66 -9.44
CA ASP A 78 1.75 -23.83 -8.00
C ASP A 78 1.10 -22.72 -7.16
N LEU A 79 1.08 -21.50 -7.70
CA LEU A 79 0.57 -20.30 -7.04
C LEU A 79 -0.70 -19.75 -7.66
N LEU A 80 -1.18 -20.36 -8.75
CA LEU A 80 -2.34 -19.97 -9.54
C LEU A 80 -2.31 -18.49 -10.00
N THR A 81 -1.15 -18.01 -10.40
CA THR A 81 -0.93 -16.58 -10.71
C THR A 81 -0.15 -16.38 -12.00
N PHE A 82 -0.39 -15.27 -12.69
CA PHE A 82 0.38 -14.86 -13.85
C PHE A 82 1.64 -14.11 -13.42
N GLN A 83 2.77 -14.52 -13.98
CA GLN A 83 4.09 -13.99 -13.69
C GLN A 83 4.82 -13.62 -14.97
N VAL A 84 5.89 -12.85 -14.84
CA VAL A 84 6.79 -12.48 -15.93
C VAL A 84 8.15 -13.12 -15.76
N SER A 85 8.73 -13.55 -16.88
CA SER A 85 10.15 -13.92 -17.01
C SER A 85 10.88 -12.92 -17.89
N GLY A 86 12.20 -12.89 -17.78
CA GLY A 86 13.06 -12.08 -18.64
C GLY A 86 14.48 -11.97 -18.07
N PRO A 87 15.33 -11.12 -18.66
CA PRO A 87 16.73 -11.02 -18.27
C PRO A 87 16.87 -10.52 -16.83
N GLY A 88 17.73 -11.19 -16.05
CA GLY A 88 18.03 -10.79 -14.68
C GLY A 88 16.84 -10.84 -13.70
N VAL A 89 15.74 -11.51 -14.08
CA VAL A 89 14.50 -11.49 -13.29
C VAL A 89 14.69 -12.12 -11.91
N ASN A 90 15.54 -13.14 -11.79
CA ASN A 90 15.79 -13.85 -10.53
C ASN A 90 16.51 -12.96 -9.50
N GLU A 91 17.46 -12.14 -9.97
CA GLU A 91 18.17 -11.16 -9.16
C GLU A 91 17.21 -10.08 -8.66
N VAL A 92 16.32 -9.60 -9.54
CA VAL A 92 15.26 -8.66 -9.15
C VAL A 92 14.35 -9.30 -8.09
N ILE A 93 13.85 -10.52 -8.32
CA ILE A 93 13.02 -11.27 -7.37
C ILE A 93 13.71 -11.40 -6.00
N ALA A 94 15.00 -11.73 -6.00
CA ALA A 94 15.79 -11.90 -4.78
C ALA A 94 15.93 -10.61 -3.97
N VAL A 95 16.07 -9.45 -4.64
CA VAL A 95 16.20 -8.14 -3.98
C VAL A 95 14.86 -7.58 -3.50
N MET A 96 13.74 -7.91 -4.15
CA MET A 96 12.44 -7.33 -3.81
C MET A 96 12.00 -7.60 -2.36
N THR A 97 12.26 -8.80 -1.83
CA THR A 97 11.89 -9.17 -0.45
C THR A 97 12.67 -8.38 0.60
N PRO A 98 14.03 -8.36 0.59
CA PRO A 98 14.79 -7.53 1.53
C PRO A 98 14.53 -6.04 1.33
N LEU A 99 14.32 -5.57 0.10
CA LEU A 99 13.98 -4.17 -0.18
C LEU A 99 12.63 -3.77 0.44
N LEU A 100 11.63 -4.64 0.36
CA LEU A 100 10.33 -4.41 1.01
C LEU A 100 10.49 -4.34 2.53
N ALA A 101 11.21 -5.30 3.12
CA ALA A 101 11.47 -5.33 4.56
C ALA A 101 12.19 -4.05 5.03
N ALA A 102 13.23 -3.63 4.30
CA ALA A 102 13.96 -2.39 4.56
C ALA A 102 13.06 -1.15 4.44
N SER A 103 12.21 -1.09 3.42
CA SER A 103 11.27 0.02 3.21
C SER A 103 10.25 0.13 4.35
N VAL A 104 9.66 -1.00 4.77
CA VAL A 104 8.75 -1.04 5.92
C VAL A 104 9.46 -0.60 7.20
N LEU A 105 10.67 -1.12 7.45
CA LEU A 105 11.47 -0.75 8.62
C LEU A 105 11.77 0.76 8.63
N ALA A 106 12.21 1.32 7.51
CA ALA A 106 12.51 2.75 7.38
C ALA A 106 11.28 3.62 7.69
N LEU A 107 10.10 3.23 7.21
CA LEU A 107 8.85 3.95 7.49
C LEU A 107 8.43 3.85 8.96
N LEU A 108 8.61 2.69 9.59
CA LEU A 108 8.34 2.51 11.02
C LEU A 108 9.29 3.35 11.87
N LEU A 109 10.58 3.39 11.53
CA LEU A 109 11.57 4.24 12.18
C LEU A 109 11.25 5.73 12.01
N LEU A 110 10.79 6.13 10.83
CA LEU A 110 10.34 7.50 10.56
C LEU A 110 9.10 7.86 11.38
N GLY A 111 8.13 6.93 11.48
CA GLY A 111 6.97 7.09 12.36
C GLY A 111 7.36 7.24 13.83
N LEU A 112 8.27 6.37 14.31
CA LEU A 112 8.80 6.43 15.67
C LEU A 112 9.53 7.74 15.95
N TRP A 113 10.30 8.23 14.98
CA TRP A 113 10.93 9.55 15.06
C TRP A 113 9.88 10.65 15.20
N GLY A 114 8.79 10.62 14.42
CA GLY A 114 7.67 11.55 14.57
C GLY A 114 7.03 11.53 15.97
N VAL A 115 6.83 10.33 16.54
CA VAL A 115 6.34 10.18 17.93
C VAL A 115 7.29 10.84 18.92
N ARG A 116 8.61 10.59 18.79
CA ARG A 116 9.63 11.18 19.68
C ARG A 116 9.71 12.70 19.57
N ARG A 117 9.36 13.28 18.42
CA ARG A 117 9.25 14.73 18.24
C ARG A 117 7.91 15.31 18.72
N GLY A 118 7.00 14.48 19.25
CA GLY A 118 5.70 14.93 19.73
C GLY A 118 4.67 15.19 18.63
N ALA A 119 4.83 14.63 17.44
CA ALA A 119 3.83 14.76 16.38
C ALA A 119 2.47 14.20 16.85
N PRO A 120 1.36 14.93 16.60
CA PRO A 120 0.06 14.50 17.10
C PRO A 120 -0.38 13.20 16.42
N VAL A 121 -0.72 12.19 17.23
CA VAL A 121 -1.09 10.84 16.79
C VAL A 121 -2.18 10.85 15.71
N VAL A 122 -3.16 11.75 15.84
CA VAL A 122 -4.26 11.90 14.87
C VAL A 122 -3.74 12.21 13.46
N ARG A 123 -2.63 12.96 13.31
CA ARG A 123 -2.05 13.24 11.98
C ARG A 123 -1.00 12.20 11.57
N LEU A 124 -0.24 11.69 12.53
CA LEU A 124 0.85 10.75 12.25
C LEU A 124 0.31 9.37 11.81
N TYR A 125 -0.76 8.89 12.45
CA TYR A 125 -1.31 7.57 12.18
C TYR A 125 -1.80 7.37 10.73
N PRO A 126 -2.66 8.22 10.14
CA PRO A 126 -3.08 8.07 8.74
C PRO A 126 -1.90 8.20 7.77
N ALA A 127 -0.97 9.13 8.00
CA ALA A 127 0.20 9.31 7.16
C ALA A 127 1.11 8.06 7.15
N LEU A 128 1.38 7.49 8.32
CA LEU A 128 2.18 6.28 8.45
C LEU A 128 1.47 5.05 7.87
N ALA A 129 0.17 4.89 8.13
CA ALA A 129 -0.63 3.79 7.60
C ALA A 129 -0.68 3.84 6.07
N PHE A 130 -0.89 5.03 5.49
CA PHE A 130 -0.90 5.23 4.04
C PHE A 130 0.45 4.87 3.41
N ALA A 131 1.56 5.36 3.97
CA ALA A 131 2.89 5.07 3.47
C ALA A 131 3.26 3.58 3.56
N LEU A 132 2.89 2.91 4.66
CA LEU A 132 3.12 1.47 4.82
C LEU A 132 2.31 0.65 3.82
N VAL A 133 1.03 0.97 3.63
CA VAL A 133 0.18 0.30 2.62
C VAL A 133 0.78 0.48 1.23
N LEU A 134 1.16 1.69 0.86
CA LEU A 134 1.75 1.96 -0.44
C LEU A 134 3.12 1.28 -0.61
N ALA A 135 3.95 1.17 0.43
CA ALA A 135 5.19 0.40 0.37
C ALA A 135 4.93 -1.09 0.09
N LEU A 136 3.92 -1.68 0.76
CA LEU A 136 3.50 -3.08 0.55
C LEU A 136 2.95 -3.36 -0.85
N ILE A 137 2.61 -2.31 -1.61
CA ILE A 137 2.11 -2.42 -2.99
C ILE A 137 3.23 -2.11 -3.98
N VAL A 138 3.92 -0.98 -3.80
CA VAL A 138 4.91 -0.46 -4.75
C VAL A 138 6.21 -1.26 -4.73
N VAL A 139 6.65 -1.67 -3.54
CA VAL A 139 7.93 -2.34 -3.32
C VAL A 139 7.75 -3.86 -3.22
N ASN A 140 6.66 -4.38 -3.78
CA ASN A 140 6.35 -5.80 -3.71
C ASN A 140 6.49 -6.46 -5.10
N LYS A 141 6.99 -7.70 -5.11
CA LYS A 141 7.03 -8.53 -6.32
C LYS A 141 5.67 -9.14 -6.67
N VAL A 142 4.76 -9.19 -5.70
CA VAL A 142 3.37 -9.64 -5.84
C VAL A 142 2.50 -8.40 -6.08
N GLY A 143 1.58 -8.48 -7.05
CA GLY A 143 0.67 -7.39 -7.41
C GLY A 143 -0.69 -7.95 -7.78
N SER A 144 -1.76 -7.31 -7.28
CA SER A 144 -3.14 -7.76 -7.52
C SER A 144 -4.10 -6.56 -7.56
N PRO A 145 -5.22 -6.63 -8.32
CA PRO A 145 -6.21 -5.55 -8.39
C PRO A 145 -6.78 -5.23 -7.01
N GLN A 146 -6.90 -6.25 -6.15
CA GLN A 146 -7.45 -6.11 -4.81
C GLN A 146 -6.65 -5.15 -3.91
N TYR A 147 -5.36 -4.94 -4.18
CA TYR A 147 -4.52 -4.05 -3.37
C TYR A 147 -4.97 -2.61 -3.38
N MET A 148 -5.69 -2.17 -4.42
CA MET A 148 -6.27 -0.82 -4.46
C MET A 148 -7.24 -0.58 -3.30
N THR A 149 -7.91 -1.63 -2.82
CA THR A 149 -8.84 -1.54 -1.68
C THR A 149 -8.13 -1.25 -0.36
N TRP A 150 -6.87 -1.68 -0.21
CA TRP A 150 -6.10 -1.48 1.03
C TRP A 150 -5.79 -0.01 1.26
N ILE A 151 -5.73 0.78 0.18
CA ILE A 151 -5.44 2.22 0.18
C ILE A 151 -6.62 3.01 0.75
N VAL A 152 -7.85 2.49 0.66
CA VAL A 152 -9.08 3.20 1.02
C VAL A 152 -9.11 3.59 2.51
N ALA A 153 -8.83 2.66 3.41
CA ALA A 153 -8.92 2.90 4.84
C ALA A 153 -8.04 4.08 5.33
N PRO A 154 -6.73 4.15 5.03
CA PRO A 154 -5.91 5.29 5.42
C PRO A 154 -6.33 6.61 4.75
N ILE A 155 -6.83 6.59 3.50
CA ILE A 155 -7.36 7.79 2.83
C ILE A 155 -8.61 8.31 3.53
N VAL A 156 -9.57 7.44 3.85
CA VAL A 156 -10.81 7.83 4.54
C VAL A 156 -10.47 8.47 5.89
N LEU A 157 -9.57 7.84 6.65
CA LEU A 157 -9.10 8.40 7.92
C LEU A 157 -8.48 9.79 7.73
N GLY A 158 -7.62 9.94 6.72
CA GLY A 158 -7.01 11.22 6.37
C GLY A 158 -8.02 12.30 5.98
N LEU A 159 -9.03 11.95 5.18
CA LEU A 159 -10.11 12.85 4.76
C LEU A 159 -10.96 13.35 5.93
N VAL A 160 -11.25 12.48 6.91
CA VAL A 160 -11.98 12.85 8.13
C VAL A 160 -11.20 13.87 8.96
N ILE A 161 -9.88 13.84 8.91
CA ILE A 161 -9.00 14.66 9.76
C ILE A 161 -8.57 15.97 9.10
N ASP A 162 -8.19 15.92 7.81
CA ASP A 162 -7.69 17.06 7.04
C ASP A 162 -8.08 16.90 5.56
N ARG A 163 -9.37 17.13 5.27
CA ARG A 163 -9.93 16.99 3.92
C ARG A 163 -9.10 17.70 2.86
N ALA A 164 -8.68 18.95 3.09
CA ALA A 164 -7.95 19.75 2.11
C ALA A 164 -6.64 19.07 1.67
N THR A 165 -5.92 18.45 2.61
CA THR A 165 -4.67 17.74 2.31
C THR A 165 -4.92 16.41 1.59
N TRP A 166 -5.98 15.70 1.98
CA TRP A 166 -6.24 14.31 1.55
C TRP A 166 -7.13 14.17 0.32
N LEU A 167 -7.74 15.26 -0.17
CA LEU A 167 -8.52 15.25 -1.42
C LEU A 167 -7.68 14.82 -2.63
N ARG A 168 -6.41 15.27 -2.72
CA ARG A 168 -5.52 14.91 -3.84
C ARG A 168 -5.19 13.40 -3.83
N PRO A 169 -4.70 12.81 -2.71
CA PRO A 169 -4.54 11.34 -2.62
C PRO A 169 -5.83 10.57 -2.91
N ALA A 170 -6.99 11.05 -2.46
CA ALA A 170 -8.27 10.41 -2.73
C ALA A 170 -8.61 10.40 -4.23
N ALA A 171 -8.41 11.52 -4.92
CA ALA A 171 -8.62 11.60 -6.37
C ALA A 171 -7.67 10.65 -7.12
N PHE A 172 -6.39 10.58 -6.73
CA PHE A 172 -5.45 9.62 -7.30
C PHE A 172 -5.86 8.17 -7.03
N ALA A 173 -6.34 7.86 -5.83
CA ALA A 173 -6.79 6.51 -5.49
C ALA A 173 -8.02 6.08 -6.32
N ILE A 174 -8.98 6.99 -6.54
CA ILE A 174 -10.12 6.76 -7.43
C ILE A 174 -9.62 6.53 -8.87
N ALA A 175 -8.72 7.38 -9.38
CA ALA A 175 -8.14 7.21 -10.71
C ALA A 175 -7.41 5.86 -10.84
N THR A 176 -6.62 5.45 -9.86
CA THR A 176 -5.97 4.12 -9.86
C THR A 176 -6.98 2.98 -9.79
N GLY A 177 -8.08 3.16 -9.05
CA GLY A 177 -9.17 2.19 -9.00
C GLY A 177 -9.88 2.04 -10.35
N LEU A 178 -10.16 3.15 -11.03
CA LEU A 178 -10.76 3.15 -12.37
C LEU A 178 -9.83 2.51 -13.41
N LEU A 179 -8.55 2.88 -13.41
CA LEU A 179 -7.55 2.23 -14.28
C LEU A 179 -7.46 0.72 -13.98
N THR A 180 -7.52 0.34 -12.71
CA THR A 180 -7.54 -1.06 -12.31
C THR A 180 -8.81 -1.78 -12.79
N GLN A 181 -9.99 -1.14 -12.78
CA GLN A 181 -11.23 -1.71 -13.32
C GLN A 181 -11.21 -1.88 -14.84
N ILE A 182 -10.60 -0.92 -15.54
CA ILE A 182 -10.38 -1.00 -17.00
C ILE A 182 -9.44 -2.17 -17.30
N VAL A 183 -8.35 -2.32 -16.56
CA VAL A 183 -7.42 -3.45 -16.77
C VAL A 183 -8.04 -4.78 -16.34
N TYR A 184 -8.62 -4.85 -15.14
CA TYR A 184 -9.24 -6.05 -14.56
C TYR A 184 -10.67 -5.76 -14.10
N PRO A 185 -11.68 -6.53 -14.54
CA PRO A 185 -11.58 -7.74 -15.37
C PRO A 185 -11.60 -7.46 -16.87
N ILE A 186 -11.86 -6.21 -17.31
CA ILE A 186 -12.30 -5.91 -18.69
C ILE A 186 -11.25 -6.29 -19.74
N PHE A 187 -10.02 -5.80 -19.62
CA PHE A 187 -8.95 -6.05 -20.59
C PHE A 187 -7.88 -7.05 -20.12
N TYR A 188 -8.15 -7.80 -19.04
CA TYR A 188 -7.11 -8.58 -18.37
C TYR A 188 -6.59 -9.74 -19.22
N ASN A 189 -7.48 -10.35 -20.02
CA ASN A 189 -7.12 -11.41 -20.95
C ASN A 189 -6.03 -10.98 -21.95
N PHE A 190 -5.94 -9.68 -22.28
CA PHE A 190 -4.91 -9.15 -23.17
C PHE A 190 -3.55 -8.96 -22.48
N LEU A 191 -3.45 -9.19 -21.16
CA LEU A 191 -2.18 -9.23 -20.43
C LEU A 191 -1.68 -10.65 -20.18
N MET A 192 -2.57 -11.64 -20.23
CA MET A 192 -2.32 -13.04 -19.85
C MET A 192 -1.80 -13.90 -21.01
N THR A 193 -1.50 -13.30 -22.16
CA THR A 193 -1.06 -13.97 -23.38
C THR A 193 0.45 -13.90 -23.54
N ASP A 194 1.01 -14.75 -24.42
CA ASP A 194 2.43 -14.70 -24.81
C ASP A 194 2.83 -13.34 -25.43
N HIS A 195 1.89 -12.64 -26.08
CA HIS A 195 2.08 -11.30 -26.65
C HIS A 195 1.11 -10.28 -26.04
N PRO A 196 1.38 -9.76 -24.83
CA PRO A 196 0.50 -8.80 -24.16
C PRO A 196 0.24 -7.57 -25.02
N ALA A 197 -1.01 -7.10 -25.06
CA ALA A 197 -1.36 -5.93 -25.86
C ALA A 197 -0.66 -4.66 -25.31
N PRO A 198 0.18 -3.96 -26.10
CA PRO A 198 0.93 -2.79 -25.62
C PRO A 198 0.04 -1.68 -25.04
N GLY A 199 -1.17 -1.50 -25.56
CA GLY A 199 -2.13 -0.54 -25.03
C GLY A 199 -2.59 -0.85 -23.60
N VAL A 200 -2.78 -2.13 -23.26
CA VAL A 200 -3.18 -2.55 -21.92
C VAL A 200 -1.98 -2.53 -20.96
N VAL A 201 -0.79 -2.88 -21.45
CA VAL A 201 0.47 -2.70 -20.71
C VAL A 201 0.73 -1.22 -20.39
N ALA A 202 0.41 -0.31 -21.31
CA ALA A 202 0.49 1.13 -21.06
C ALA A 202 -0.49 1.59 -19.96
N LEU A 203 -1.74 1.12 -19.98
CA LEU A 203 -2.71 1.40 -18.91
C LEU A 203 -2.21 0.91 -17.54
N LEU A 204 -1.69 -0.31 -17.49
CA LEU A 204 -1.10 -0.87 -16.27
C LEU A 204 0.12 -0.06 -15.81
N THR A 205 0.96 0.39 -16.74
CA THR A 205 2.11 1.25 -16.47
C THR A 205 1.67 2.58 -15.86
N VAL A 206 0.66 3.25 -16.43
CA VAL A 206 0.10 4.50 -15.90
C VAL A 206 -0.47 4.28 -14.49
N ARG A 207 -1.18 3.18 -14.26
CA ARG A 207 -1.67 2.81 -12.91
C ARG A 207 -0.51 2.65 -11.93
N ASN A 208 0.54 1.95 -12.32
CA ASN A 208 1.72 1.71 -11.47
C ASN A 208 2.48 3.00 -11.17
N LEU A 209 2.64 3.89 -12.15
CA LEU A 209 3.22 5.21 -11.95
C LEU A 209 2.40 6.04 -10.97
N ALA A 210 1.07 6.03 -11.07
CA ALA A 210 0.20 6.72 -10.12
C ALA A 210 0.37 6.19 -8.67
N LEU A 211 0.56 4.87 -8.49
CA LEU A 211 0.91 4.29 -7.18
C LEU A 211 2.27 4.77 -6.66
N VAL A 212 3.28 4.82 -7.52
CA VAL A 212 4.62 5.34 -7.18
C VAL A 212 4.55 6.81 -6.77
N VAL A 213 3.82 7.63 -7.52
CA VAL A 213 3.61 9.05 -7.20
C VAL A 213 2.92 9.21 -5.84
N MET A 214 1.86 8.43 -5.58
CA MET A 214 1.21 8.43 -4.26
C MET A 214 2.17 7.98 -3.16
N PHE A 215 3.03 6.99 -3.42
CA PHE A 215 4.00 6.51 -2.45
C PHE A 215 5.02 7.59 -2.10
N VAL A 216 5.64 8.23 -3.10
CA VAL A 216 6.56 9.36 -2.90
C VAL A 216 5.87 10.47 -2.12
N TRP A 217 4.65 10.85 -2.50
CA TRP A 217 3.86 11.84 -1.77
C TRP A 217 3.62 11.43 -0.31
N SER A 218 3.30 10.16 -0.05
CA SER A 218 3.02 9.66 1.30
C SER A 218 4.24 9.75 2.21
N VAL A 219 5.43 9.45 1.68
CA VAL A 219 6.70 9.56 2.41
C VAL A 219 7.00 11.02 2.72
N ILE A 220 6.87 11.91 1.72
CA ILE A 220 7.06 13.36 1.93
C ILE A 220 6.08 13.89 2.97
N HIS A 221 4.81 13.49 2.90
CA HIS A 221 3.79 13.90 3.85
C HIS A 221 4.11 13.40 5.27
N LEU A 222 4.50 12.14 5.44
CA LEU A 222 4.90 11.56 6.72
C LEU A 222 6.11 12.30 7.32
N VAL A 223 7.14 12.60 6.51
CA VAL A 223 8.30 13.39 6.95
C VAL A 223 7.87 14.79 7.42
N ARG A 224 6.96 15.46 6.70
CA ARG A 224 6.45 16.79 7.09
C ARG A 224 5.68 16.75 8.41
N VAL A 225 4.82 15.76 8.60
CA VAL A 225 4.09 15.56 9.86
C VAL A 225 5.05 15.29 11.02
N ALA A 226 6.10 14.50 10.80
CA ALA A 226 7.11 14.20 11.81
C ALA A 226 8.04 15.40 12.13
N ARG A 227 8.32 16.27 11.15
CA ARG A 227 9.18 17.46 11.32
C ARG A 227 8.50 18.64 11.99
N ASN A 228 7.20 18.85 11.76
CA ASN A 228 6.49 20.06 12.17
C ASN A 228 5.29 19.76 13.11
N PRO A 229 5.52 19.33 14.36
CA PRO A 229 4.46 18.94 15.30
C PRO A 229 3.43 20.05 15.56
N GLU A 230 3.88 21.31 15.62
CA GLU A 230 3.07 22.46 16.08
C GLU A 230 2.13 23.01 15.01
N SER A 231 2.49 22.90 13.73
CA SER A 231 1.71 23.42 12.59
C SER A 231 0.32 22.79 12.44
N GLY A 232 0.04 21.67 13.12
CA GLY A 232 -1.27 21.02 13.15
C GLY A 232 -2.22 21.48 14.25
N ALA A 233 -1.70 21.95 15.39
CA ALA A 233 -2.53 22.43 16.49
C ALA A 233 -3.29 23.72 16.11
N GLY A 234 -2.64 24.62 15.37
CA GLY A 234 -3.23 25.88 14.92
C GLY A 234 -4.40 25.73 13.94
N ARG A 235 -4.33 24.77 13.00
CA ARG A 235 -5.42 24.52 12.02
C ARG A 235 -6.66 23.86 12.66
N LEU A 236 -6.46 22.93 13.59
CA LEU A 236 -7.56 22.29 14.33
C LEU A 236 -8.24 23.26 15.31
N ALA A 237 -7.48 24.18 15.92
CA ALA A 237 -8.03 25.24 16.76
C ALA A 237 -8.82 26.29 15.95
N SER A 238 -8.38 26.61 14.72
CA SER A 238 -9.08 27.52 13.81
C SER A 238 -10.44 27.00 13.34
N HIS A 239 -10.59 25.69 13.11
CA HIS A 239 -11.88 25.07 12.74
C HIS A 239 -12.88 24.96 13.90
N LYS A 240 -12.43 25.14 15.15
CA LYS A 240 -13.28 25.04 16.36
C LYS A 240 -13.85 26.38 16.84
N ARG A 241 -13.56 27.52 16.20
CA ARG A 241 -14.24 28.78 16.52
C ARG A 241 -15.48 28.92 15.62
N PRO A 242 -16.71 28.63 16.10
CA PRO A 242 -17.88 29.19 15.45
C PRO A 242 -17.74 30.71 15.46
N ALA A 243 -17.99 31.35 14.32
CA ALA A 243 -18.06 32.80 14.22
C ALA A 243 -19.04 33.30 15.28
N SER A 244 -18.52 33.96 16.32
CA SER A 244 -19.36 34.66 17.28
C SER A 244 -20.12 35.73 16.51
N VAL A 245 -21.40 35.50 16.27
CA VAL A 245 -22.39 36.52 15.95
C VAL A 245 -22.35 37.50 17.11
N ILE A 246 -21.67 38.63 16.92
CA ILE A 246 -21.77 39.77 17.84
C ILE A 246 -22.79 40.71 17.22
N GLU A 247 -23.92 40.79 17.92
CA GLU A 247 -25.06 41.67 17.74
C GLU A 247 -24.64 43.13 17.47
N ARG A 248 -25.31 43.76 16.50
CA ARG A 248 -25.57 45.20 16.53
C ARG A 248 -26.98 45.47 16.02
N PHE A 249 -27.90 45.69 16.95
CA PHE A 249 -29.08 46.52 16.73
C PHE A 249 -28.84 47.85 17.44
N PRO A 250 -28.86 49.00 16.75
CA PRO A 250 -29.06 50.28 17.42
C PRO A 250 -30.57 50.56 17.57
N SER A 251 -30.91 51.06 18.75
CA SER A 251 -32.20 51.63 19.17
C SER A 251 -32.61 52.86 18.38
#